data_AF-A0A2V7XGA5-F1
#
_entry.id   AF-A0A2V7XGA5-F1
#
_cell.length_a   1.000
_cell.length_b   1.000
_cell.length_c   1.000
_cell.angle_alpha   90.00
_cell.angle_beta   90.00
_cell.angle_gamma   90.00
#
_symmetry.space_group_name_H-M   'P 1'
#
loop_
_entity.id
_entity.type
_entity.pdbx_description
1 polymer ?
#
loop_
_entity_poly.entity_id
_entity_poly.type
_entity_poly.pdbx_seq_one_letter_code
_entity_poly.pdbx_strand_id
1 'polypeptide(L)'
;GFKIIPYGDAKALREAITPNTCAFLVEPIQGEAGIIIPPVGYLCEVAAICHASGVLLMCDEIQSGLGRTGELFAFQHEGIRPDVLIVGKALSGGFYPVSAVLASRKVLGVFNPGDHGSTFGGNPLACAVARTALRVLVEEGMVKRSAVLGRYFLDRLKTLRSANIKEARGKGLWIGIELHSAARPYCEALKDEGVLCKETHDRVIRIAPPLTITSDEIDWAFDRIRKVLERS
;
A
#
# COMPACT_ATOMS: atom_id res chain seq x y z
N GLY A 1 -14.49 1.13 -21.55
CA GLY A 1 -15.00 1.42 -20.18
C GLY A 1 -14.31 0.50 -19.19
N PHE A 2 -14.70 0.55 -17.90
CA PHE A 2 -14.16 -0.31 -16.85
C PHE A 2 -15.17 -1.39 -16.45
N LYS A 3 -14.69 -2.59 -16.16
CA LYS A 3 -15.45 -3.66 -15.51
C LYS A 3 -14.84 -3.90 -14.13
N ILE A 4 -15.66 -3.79 -13.10
CA ILE A 4 -15.25 -3.99 -11.71
C ILE A 4 -15.52 -5.44 -11.34
N ILE A 5 -14.58 -6.08 -10.66
CA ILE A 5 -14.68 -7.43 -10.11
C ILE A 5 -14.42 -7.40 -8.60
N PRO A 6 -14.87 -8.41 -7.84
CA PRO A 6 -14.50 -8.55 -6.43
C PRO A 6 -12.98 -8.64 -6.25
N TYR A 7 -12.45 -7.94 -5.24
CA TYR A 7 -11.03 -7.99 -4.93
C TYR A 7 -10.63 -9.34 -4.32
N GLY A 8 -9.46 -9.87 -4.70
CA GLY A 8 -9.00 -11.17 -4.25
C GLY A 8 -9.64 -12.38 -4.95
N ASP A 9 -10.42 -12.15 -6.02
CA ASP A 9 -11.08 -13.21 -6.79
C ASP A 9 -10.48 -13.35 -8.21
N ALA A 10 -9.50 -14.25 -8.34
CA ALA A 10 -8.86 -14.53 -9.62
C ALA A 10 -9.79 -15.23 -10.62
N LYS A 11 -10.81 -15.95 -10.14
CA LYS A 11 -11.82 -16.57 -11.01
C LYS A 11 -12.70 -15.48 -11.64
N ALA A 12 -13.14 -14.50 -10.86
CA ALA A 12 -13.89 -13.36 -11.38
C ALA A 12 -13.08 -12.56 -12.42
N LEU A 13 -11.75 -12.44 -12.25
CA LEU A 13 -10.87 -11.88 -13.29
C LEU A 13 -10.93 -12.71 -14.57
N ARG A 14 -10.73 -14.03 -14.49
CA ARG A 14 -10.74 -14.93 -15.66
C ARG A 14 -12.06 -14.84 -16.44
N GLU A 15 -13.20 -14.80 -15.74
CA GLU A 15 -14.52 -14.66 -16.33
C GLU A 15 -14.80 -13.25 -16.88
N ALA A 16 -14.11 -12.23 -16.38
CA ALA A 16 -14.27 -10.86 -16.82
C ALA A 16 -13.52 -10.55 -18.12
N ILE A 17 -12.45 -11.29 -18.43
CA ILE A 17 -11.65 -11.10 -19.62
C ILE A 17 -12.44 -11.45 -20.89
N THR A 18 -12.36 -10.55 -21.85
CA THR A 18 -12.91 -10.67 -23.20
C THR A 18 -11.82 -10.37 -24.24
N PRO A 19 -12.03 -10.67 -25.53
CA PRO A 19 -11.07 -10.30 -26.58
C PRO A 19 -10.71 -8.81 -26.65
N ASN A 20 -11.53 -7.93 -26.05
CA ASN A 20 -11.32 -6.47 -26.04
C ASN A 20 -10.70 -5.96 -24.72
N THR A 21 -10.22 -6.85 -23.86
CA THR A 21 -9.63 -6.47 -22.56
C THR A 21 -8.16 -6.11 -22.74
N CYS A 22 -7.76 -4.90 -22.39
CA CYS A 22 -6.38 -4.43 -22.58
C CYS A 22 -5.51 -4.55 -21.31
N ALA A 23 -6.10 -4.38 -20.13
CA ALA A 23 -5.35 -4.37 -18.87
C ALA A 23 -6.21 -4.81 -17.68
N PHE A 24 -5.53 -5.29 -16.64
CA PHE A 24 -6.06 -5.44 -15.29
C PHE A 24 -5.26 -4.54 -14.35
N LEU A 25 -5.96 -3.59 -13.70
CA LEU A 25 -5.39 -2.66 -12.74
C LEU A 25 -5.76 -3.09 -11.32
N VAL A 26 -4.76 -3.25 -10.46
CA VAL A 26 -4.96 -3.75 -9.09
C VAL A 26 -3.98 -3.13 -8.11
N GLU A 27 -4.42 -2.80 -6.91
CA GLU A 27 -3.54 -2.55 -5.76
C GLU A 27 -3.10 -3.92 -5.20
N PRO A 28 -1.80 -4.19 -4.98
CA PRO A 28 -1.36 -5.44 -4.33
C PRO A 28 -1.96 -5.65 -2.92
N ILE A 29 -2.30 -4.55 -2.24
CA ILE A 29 -3.05 -4.49 -0.98
C ILE A 29 -3.93 -3.24 -1.08
N GLN A 30 -5.25 -3.37 -0.92
CA GLN A 30 -6.14 -2.20 -1.00
C GLN A 30 -6.04 -1.35 0.27
N GLY A 31 -5.54 -0.12 0.11
CA GLY A 31 -5.29 0.78 1.23
C GLY A 31 -6.57 1.37 1.82
N GLU A 32 -7.34 2.08 0.98
CA GLU A 32 -8.55 2.80 1.40
C GLU A 32 -9.71 1.85 1.76
N ALA A 33 -9.71 0.63 1.23
CA ALA A 33 -10.66 -0.42 1.62
C ALA A 33 -10.42 -0.98 3.03
N GLY A 34 -9.38 -0.51 3.73
CA GLY A 34 -9.05 -0.97 5.08
C GLY A 34 -7.90 -1.94 5.13
N ILE A 35 -6.81 -1.70 4.38
CA ILE A 35 -5.61 -2.55 4.41
C ILE A 35 -5.98 -4.01 4.09
N ILE A 36 -6.71 -4.22 3.00
CA ILE A 36 -7.18 -5.56 2.61
C ILE A 36 -6.04 -6.29 1.90
N ILE A 37 -5.48 -7.28 2.59
CA ILE A 37 -4.46 -8.18 2.05
C ILE A 37 -5.21 -9.29 1.27
N PRO A 38 -4.88 -9.52 0.00
CA PRO A 38 -5.55 -10.56 -0.78
C PRO A 38 -5.15 -11.95 -0.27
N PRO A 39 -5.89 -13.01 -0.66
CA PRO A 39 -5.48 -14.38 -0.39
C PRO A 39 -4.06 -14.67 -0.92
N VAL A 40 -3.33 -15.52 -0.21
CA VAL A 40 -1.97 -15.92 -0.61
C VAL A 40 -2.01 -16.54 -2.01
N GLY A 41 -1.15 -16.06 -2.91
CA GLY A 41 -1.04 -16.56 -4.29
C GLY A 41 -2.00 -15.89 -5.27
N TYR A 42 -2.83 -14.96 -4.81
CA TYR A 42 -3.76 -14.21 -5.67
C TYR A 42 -3.01 -13.43 -6.76
N LEU A 43 -1.93 -12.71 -6.42
CA LEU A 43 -1.19 -11.93 -7.42
C LEU A 43 -0.44 -12.85 -8.40
N CYS A 44 0.06 -13.98 -7.93
CA CYS A 44 0.62 -15.03 -8.80
C CYS A 44 -0.40 -15.52 -9.83
N GLU A 45 -1.61 -15.87 -9.38
CA GLU A 45 -2.66 -16.37 -10.27
C GLU A 45 -3.13 -15.29 -11.25
N VAL A 46 -3.32 -14.06 -10.77
CA VAL A 46 -3.64 -12.89 -11.61
C VAL A 46 -2.58 -12.69 -12.69
N ALA A 47 -1.29 -12.72 -12.33
CA ALA A 47 -0.21 -12.56 -13.28
C ALA A 47 -0.21 -13.65 -14.36
N ALA A 48 -0.46 -14.90 -13.97
CA ALA A 48 -0.57 -16.02 -14.90
C ALA A 48 -1.78 -15.86 -15.86
N ILE A 49 -2.93 -15.43 -15.35
CA ILE A 49 -4.14 -15.16 -16.16
C ILE A 49 -3.86 -14.04 -17.16
N CYS A 50 -3.35 -12.90 -16.69
CA CYS A 50 -3.03 -11.74 -17.54
C CYS A 50 -2.06 -12.13 -18.66
N HIS A 51 -0.99 -12.86 -18.32
CA HIS A 51 0.00 -13.33 -19.28
C HIS A 51 -0.62 -14.25 -20.34
N ALA A 52 -1.39 -15.26 -19.92
CA ALA A 52 -2.03 -16.22 -20.83
C ALA A 52 -3.07 -15.56 -21.75
N SER A 53 -3.71 -14.48 -21.31
CA SER A 53 -4.73 -13.75 -22.06
C SER A 53 -4.20 -12.55 -22.85
N GLY A 54 -2.90 -12.24 -22.80
CA GLY A 54 -2.35 -11.05 -23.44
C GLY A 54 -2.86 -9.73 -22.87
N VAL A 55 -3.27 -9.73 -21.60
CA VAL A 55 -3.79 -8.57 -20.85
C VAL A 55 -2.65 -7.99 -20.01
N LEU A 56 -2.46 -6.66 -20.04
CA LEU A 56 -1.43 -6.01 -19.22
C LEU A 56 -1.77 -6.09 -17.73
N LEU A 57 -0.85 -6.57 -16.91
CA LEU A 57 -0.96 -6.46 -15.45
C LEU A 57 -0.40 -5.11 -14.98
N MET A 58 -1.25 -4.28 -14.39
CA MET A 58 -0.88 -2.98 -13.84
C MET A 58 -1.02 -2.99 -12.32
N CYS A 59 0.08 -2.78 -11.59
CA CYS A 59 0.06 -2.65 -10.14
C CYS A 59 0.08 -1.18 -9.73
N ASP A 60 -0.96 -0.75 -9.00
CA ASP A 60 -0.96 0.52 -8.27
C ASP A 60 -0.24 0.33 -6.94
N GLU A 61 0.98 0.85 -6.87
CA GLU A 61 1.86 0.79 -5.70
C GLU A 61 2.09 2.19 -5.12
N ILE A 62 1.18 3.14 -5.40
CA ILE A 62 1.26 4.50 -4.84
C ILE A 62 1.26 4.45 -3.31
N GLN A 63 0.49 3.55 -2.69
CA GLN A 63 0.47 3.36 -1.23
C GLN A 63 1.38 2.23 -0.75
N SER A 64 1.31 1.07 -1.41
CA SER A 64 1.93 -0.18 -0.94
C SER A 64 3.43 -0.27 -1.25
N GLY A 65 3.91 0.54 -2.20
CA GLY A 65 5.29 0.50 -2.68
C GLY A 65 6.25 1.29 -1.80
N LEU A 66 7.48 1.38 -2.30
CA LEU A 66 8.59 2.15 -1.72
C LEU A 66 8.84 1.80 -0.25
N GLY A 67 8.89 0.50 0.06
CA GLY A 67 9.23 -0.01 1.38
C GLY A 67 8.06 -0.10 2.37
N ARG A 68 6.88 0.44 2.05
CA ARG A 68 5.73 0.47 2.97
C ARG A 68 5.39 -0.91 3.53
N THR A 69 5.41 -1.93 2.69
CA THR A 69 5.01 -3.30 3.06
C THR A 69 6.15 -4.20 3.53
N GLY A 70 7.37 -3.66 3.66
CA GLY A 70 8.57 -4.44 4.01
C GLY A 70 9.30 -5.05 2.81
N GLU A 71 8.79 -4.83 1.59
CA GLU A 71 9.51 -5.03 0.32
C GLU A 71 9.60 -3.70 -0.41
N LEU A 72 10.53 -3.57 -1.38
CA LEU A 72 10.62 -2.32 -2.14
C LEU A 72 9.30 -2.04 -2.87
N PHE A 73 8.69 -3.07 -3.45
CA PHE A 73 7.33 -3.05 -4.00
C PHE A 73 6.54 -4.25 -3.46
N ALA A 74 5.27 -4.04 -3.13
CA ALA A 74 4.44 -5.06 -2.52
C ALA A 74 4.20 -6.29 -3.42
N PHE A 75 4.22 -6.14 -4.75
CA PHE A 75 4.12 -7.28 -5.67
C PHE A 75 5.26 -8.30 -5.47
N GLN A 76 6.41 -7.88 -4.92
CA GLN A 76 7.57 -8.75 -4.72
C GLN A 76 7.33 -9.79 -3.62
N HIS A 77 6.38 -9.57 -2.70
CA HIS A 77 5.97 -10.59 -1.71
C HIS A 77 5.49 -11.88 -2.38
N GLU A 78 4.99 -11.80 -3.61
CA GLU A 78 4.53 -12.95 -4.39
C GLU A 78 5.45 -13.25 -5.60
N GLY A 79 6.60 -12.58 -5.71
CA GLY A 79 7.59 -12.87 -6.75
C GLY A 79 7.12 -12.62 -8.19
N ILE A 80 6.03 -11.88 -8.39
CA ILE A 80 5.53 -11.53 -9.73
C ILE A 80 6.25 -10.30 -10.29
N ARG A 81 6.04 -10.00 -11.57
CA ARG A 81 6.50 -8.76 -12.19
C ARG A 81 5.36 -8.17 -13.03
N PRO A 82 4.78 -7.02 -12.63
CA PRO A 82 3.73 -6.39 -13.43
C PRO A 82 4.29 -5.81 -14.73
N ASP A 83 3.44 -5.68 -15.74
CA ASP A 83 3.77 -5.00 -16.99
C ASP A 83 3.90 -3.49 -16.79
N VAL A 84 3.05 -2.94 -15.91
CA VAL A 84 3.06 -1.52 -15.52
C VAL A 84 3.06 -1.39 -13.99
N LEU A 85 3.93 -0.54 -13.47
CA LEU A 85 4.01 -0.20 -12.06
C LEU A 85 3.73 1.30 -11.90
N ILE A 86 2.83 1.66 -10.99
CA ILE A 86 2.47 3.04 -10.71
C ILE A 86 2.94 3.39 -9.31
N VAL A 87 3.71 4.47 -9.18
CA VAL A 87 4.29 4.92 -7.90
C VAL A 87 4.07 6.41 -7.68
N GLY A 88 4.06 6.84 -6.43
CA GLY A 88 3.88 8.22 -6.01
C GLY A 88 4.15 8.36 -4.52
N LYS A 89 3.43 9.26 -3.83
CA LYS A 89 3.49 9.46 -2.36
C LYS A 89 4.92 9.49 -1.81
N ALA A 90 5.41 8.36 -1.30
CA ALA A 90 6.75 8.22 -0.73
C ALA A 90 7.88 8.49 -1.74
N LEU A 91 7.57 8.53 -3.05
CA LEU A 91 8.54 8.82 -4.11
C LEU A 91 9.30 10.13 -3.89
N SER A 92 8.67 11.12 -3.25
CA SER A 92 9.29 12.41 -2.93
C SER A 92 9.56 12.61 -1.44
N GLY A 93 9.32 11.60 -0.60
CA GLY A 93 9.39 11.74 0.85
C GLY A 93 8.41 12.78 1.43
N GLY A 94 7.37 13.17 0.68
CA GLY A 94 6.40 14.18 1.10
C GLY A 94 6.80 15.63 0.83
N PHE A 95 7.95 15.89 0.21
CA PHE A 95 8.45 17.25 -0.04
C PHE A 95 7.95 17.88 -1.34
N TYR A 96 7.51 17.07 -2.31
CA TYR A 96 7.07 17.57 -3.62
C TYR A 96 6.05 16.62 -4.27
N PRO A 97 5.03 17.09 -5.01
CA PRO A 97 4.14 16.21 -5.74
C PRO A 97 4.87 15.54 -6.92
N VAL A 98 5.14 14.23 -6.81
CA VAL A 98 5.80 13.44 -7.84
C VAL A 98 5.15 12.05 -7.91
N SER A 99 4.88 11.59 -9.13
CA SER A 99 4.47 10.23 -9.44
C SER A 99 5.23 9.72 -10.67
N ALA A 100 5.24 8.41 -10.88
CA ALA A 100 5.82 7.79 -12.07
C ALA A 100 5.01 6.56 -12.49
N VAL A 101 4.98 6.32 -13.80
CA VAL A 101 4.49 5.09 -14.43
C VAL A 101 5.70 4.40 -15.05
N LEU A 102 6.00 3.20 -14.60
CA LEU A 102 7.14 2.40 -15.06
C LEU A 102 6.62 1.22 -15.86
N ALA A 103 7.15 1.02 -17.06
CA ALA A 103 6.89 -0.16 -17.87
C ALA A 103 8.05 -0.44 -18.82
N SER A 104 8.04 -1.59 -19.48
CA SER A 104 9.02 -1.91 -20.52
C SER A 104 8.85 -1.02 -21.76
N ARG A 105 9.90 -0.94 -22.60
CA ARG A 105 9.83 -0.27 -23.91
C ARG A 105 8.72 -0.85 -24.80
N LYS A 106 8.43 -2.15 -24.70
CA LYS A 106 7.34 -2.79 -25.46
C LYS A 106 5.97 -2.18 -25.11
N VAL A 107 5.78 -1.76 -23.86
CA VAL A 107 4.51 -1.20 -23.38
C VAL A 107 4.47 0.31 -23.58
N LEU A 108 5.48 1.05 -23.10
CA LEU A 108 5.49 2.52 -23.18
C LEU A 108 5.93 3.07 -24.55
N GLY A 109 6.60 2.27 -25.37
CA GLY A 109 7.10 2.69 -26.69
C GLY A 109 6.01 2.90 -27.75
N VAL A 110 4.74 2.66 -27.40
CA VAL A 110 3.58 2.96 -28.26
C VAL A 110 3.23 4.46 -28.26
N PHE A 111 3.68 5.21 -27.25
CA PHE A 111 3.49 6.66 -27.19
C PHE A 111 4.47 7.39 -28.11
N ASN A 112 3.93 8.29 -28.92
CA ASN A 112 4.66 9.22 -29.78
C ASN A 112 4.66 10.63 -29.18
N PRO A 113 5.56 11.52 -29.64
CA PRO A 113 5.51 12.94 -29.27
C PRO A 113 4.13 13.53 -29.57
N GLY A 114 3.46 14.06 -28.55
CA GLY A 114 2.11 14.65 -28.64
C GLY A 114 0.99 13.80 -28.04
N ASP A 115 1.19 12.51 -27.79
CA ASP A 115 0.13 11.62 -27.28
C ASP A 115 -0.19 11.82 -25.79
N HIS A 116 0.81 12.22 -25.00
CA HIS A 116 0.68 12.48 -23.57
C HIS A 116 1.65 13.58 -23.12
N GLY A 117 1.26 14.39 -22.15
CA GLY A 117 2.11 15.47 -21.63
C GLY A 117 1.61 16.03 -20.31
N SER A 118 2.50 16.71 -19.59
CA SER A 118 2.19 17.43 -18.36
C SER A 118 3.17 18.58 -18.17
N THR A 119 2.67 19.80 -17.95
CA THR A 119 3.49 21.02 -17.78
C THR A 119 4.53 20.88 -16.67
N PHE A 120 4.15 20.27 -15.55
CA PHE A 120 5.03 20.08 -14.40
C PHE A 120 5.62 18.66 -14.32
N GLY A 121 5.13 17.73 -15.13
CA GLY A 121 5.61 16.36 -15.16
C GLY A 121 7.08 16.30 -15.59
N GLY A 122 7.93 15.65 -14.79
CA GLY A 122 9.35 15.50 -15.11
C GLY A 122 10.19 16.76 -14.91
N ASN A 123 9.68 17.79 -14.22
CA ASN A 123 10.47 18.98 -13.94
C ASN A 123 11.74 18.65 -13.12
N PRO A 124 12.85 19.41 -13.27
CA PRO A 124 14.13 19.10 -12.63
C PRO A 124 14.09 19.06 -11.10
N LEU A 125 13.28 19.91 -10.47
CA LEU A 125 13.16 19.98 -9.00
C LEU A 125 12.49 18.71 -8.46
N ALA A 126 11.38 18.30 -9.06
CA ALA A 126 10.70 17.04 -8.74
C ALA A 126 11.66 15.84 -8.87
N CYS A 127 12.44 15.80 -9.95
CA CYS A 127 13.41 14.72 -10.18
C CYS A 127 14.52 14.70 -9.12
N ALA A 128 15.04 15.86 -8.72
CA ALA A 128 16.09 15.96 -7.69
C ALA A 128 15.58 15.52 -6.31
N VAL A 129 14.37 15.95 -5.93
CA VAL A 129 13.71 15.56 -4.67
C VAL A 129 13.45 14.05 -4.67
N ALA A 130 12.86 13.51 -5.74
CA ALA A 130 12.55 12.09 -5.82
C ALA A 130 13.79 11.19 -5.77
N ARG A 131 14.85 11.55 -6.49
CA ARG A 131 16.13 10.83 -6.42
C ARG A 131 16.73 10.83 -5.03
N THR A 132 16.62 11.94 -4.31
CA THR A 132 17.13 12.05 -2.93
C THR A 132 16.32 11.19 -1.97
N ALA A 133 14.99 11.24 -2.05
CA ALA A 133 14.11 10.41 -1.23
C ALA A 133 14.35 8.90 -1.44
N LEU A 134 14.48 8.47 -2.71
CA LEU A 134 14.80 7.08 -3.05
C LEU A 134 16.18 6.66 -2.53
N ARG A 135 17.18 7.55 -2.62
CA ARG A 135 18.53 7.27 -2.07
C ARG A 135 18.46 7.02 -0.56
N VAL A 136 17.79 7.91 0.18
CA VAL A 136 17.59 7.77 1.64
C VAL A 136 16.86 6.48 2.00
N LEU A 137 15.79 6.14 1.27
CA LEU A 137 15.03 4.89 1.46
C LEU A 137 15.95 3.64 1.41
N VAL A 138 16.90 3.62 0.47
CA VAL A 138 17.83 2.51 0.26
C VAL A 138 19.00 2.55 1.26
N GLU A 139 19.70 3.69 1.37
CA GLU A 139 20.91 3.82 2.19
C GLU A 139 20.64 3.60 3.69
N GLU A 140 19.48 4.03 4.19
CA GLU A 140 19.08 3.84 5.59
C GLU A 140 18.39 2.49 5.84
N GLY A 141 18.30 1.61 4.84
CA GLY A 141 17.73 0.27 4.98
C GLY A 141 16.25 0.25 5.38
N MET A 142 15.48 1.28 5.00
CA MET A 142 14.11 1.50 5.48
C MET A 142 13.13 0.38 5.10
N VAL A 143 13.35 -0.28 3.96
CA VAL A 143 12.55 -1.44 3.53
C VAL A 143 12.64 -2.56 4.57
N LYS A 144 13.86 -2.93 4.95
CA LYS A 144 14.12 -3.95 5.97
C LYS A 144 13.58 -3.53 7.34
N ARG A 145 13.73 -2.25 7.71
CA ARG A 145 13.15 -1.70 8.94
C ARG A 145 11.64 -1.86 8.96
N SER A 146 10.96 -1.54 7.86
CA SER A 146 9.51 -1.71 7.73
C SER A 146 9.07 -3.16 7.94
N ALA A 147 9.79 -4.13 7.35
CA ALA A 147 9.51 -5.55 7.55
C ALA A 147 9.64 -5.97 9.03
N VAL A 148 10.76 -5.60 9.68
CA VAL A 148 11.06 -5.99 11.07
C VAL A 148 10.13 -5.30 12.07
N LEU A 149 10.06 -3.97 12.02
CA LEU A 149 9.27 -3.17 12.97
C LEU A 149 7.78 -3.29 12.72
N GLY A 150 7.37 -3.48 11.47
CA GLY A 150 5.98 -3.78 11.13
C GLY A 150 5.49 -5.08 11.75
N ARG A 151 6.29 -6.14 11.67
CA ARG A 151 5.98 -7.41 12.33
C ARG A 151 5.94 -7.27 13.84
N TYR A 152 6.94 -6.61 14.41
CA TYR A 152 6.98 -6.31 15.85
C TYR A 152 5.71 -5.57 16.31
N PHE A 153 5.32 -4.50 15.63
CA PHE A 153 4.14 -3.71 15.98
C PHE A 153 2.85 -4.52 15.82
N LEU A 154 2.70 -5.26 14.72
CA LEU A 154 1.52 -6.09 14.48
C LEU A 154 1.38 -7.19 15.55
N ASP A 155 2.48 -7.85 15.93
CA ASP A 155 2.48 -8.90 16.95
C ASP A 155 2.05 -8.33 18.32
N ARG A 156 2.52 -7.11 18.66
CA ARG A 156 2.06 -6.38 19.86
C ARG A 156 0.56 -6.07 19.77
N LEU A 157 0.09 -5.49 18.67
CA LEU A 157 -1.33 -5.11 18.48
C LEU A 157 -2.28 -6.32 18.58
N LYS A 158 -1.84 -7.51 18.17
CA LYS A 158 -2.62 -8.76 18.33
C LYS A 158 -2.77 -9.20 19.78
N THR A 159 -2.02 -8.64 20.72
CA THR A 159 -2.15 -8.94 22.16
C THR A 159 -3.24 -8.13 22.86
N LEU A 160 -3.77 -7.09 22.19
CA LEU A 160 -4.84 -6.25 22.74
C LEU A 160 -6.09 -7.06 23.03
N ARG A 161 -6.70 -6.80 24.19
CA ARG A 161 -7.90 -7.49 24.67
C ARG A 161 -9.08 -6.53 24.70
N SER A 162 -9.82 -6.47 23.60
CA SER A 162 -11.08 -5.71 23.50
C SER A 162 -12.08 -6.50 22.68
N ALA A 163 -13.30 -6.63 23.19
CA ALA A 163 -14.40 -7.30 22.47
C ALA A 163 -14.81 -6.54 21.20
N ASN A 164 -14.41 -5.27 21.06
CA ASN A 164 -14.69 -4.47 19.89
C ASN A 164 -13.65 -4.66 18.77
N ILE A 165 -12.48 -5.25 19.03
CA ILE A 165 -11.49 -5.54 17.99
C ILE A 165 -11.90 -6.80 17.25
N LYS A 166 -12.14 -6.68 15.94
CA LYS A 166 -12.40 -7.83 15.06
C LYS A 166 -11.09 -8.49 14.63
N GLU A 167 -10.15 -7.71 14.13
CA GLU A 167 -8.82 -8.19 13.77
C GLU A 167 -7.79 -7.06 13.63
N ALA A 168 -6.51 -7.41 13.76
CA ALA A 168 -5.38 -6.58 13.35
C ALA A 168 -4.63 -7.26 12.20
N ARG A 169 -4.49 -6.56 11.07
CA ARG A 169 -3.85 -7.06 9.85
C ARG A 169 -2.87 -6.03 9.28
N GLY A 170 -1.88 -6.48 8.52
CA GLY A 170 -0.94 -5.59 7.87
C GLY A 170 0.26 -6.32 7.27
N LYS A 171 1.01 -5.60 6.43
CA LYS A 171 2.34 -5.99 5.93
C LYS A 171 3.27 -4.80 6.11
N GLY A 172 4.45 -5.03 6.66
CA GLY A 172 5.38 -3.96 7.05
C GLY A 172 4.73 -2.96 8.01
N LEU A 173 5.17 -1.70 7.97
CA LEU A 173 4.57 -0.60 8.75
C LEU A 173 3.29 -0.06 8.10
N TRP A 174 2.42 -0.95 7.62
CA TRP A 174 1.09 -0.61 7.10
C TRP A 174 0.05 -1.55 7.70
N ILE A 175 -0.63 -1.06 8.74
CA ILE A 175 -1.45 -1.87 9.63
C ILE A 175 -2.86 -1.29 9.70
N GLY A 176 -3.86 -2.16 9.67
CA GLY A 176 -5.25 -1.86 9.94
C GLY A 176 -5.71 -2.60 11.19
N ILE A 177 -6.38 -1.89 12.11
CA ILE A 177 -7.13 -2.48 13.21
C ILE A 177 -8.61 -2.34 12.87
N GLU A 178 -9.26 -3.45 12.54
CA GLU A 178 -10.69 -3.48 12.26
C GLU A 178 -11.49 -3.67 13.54
N LEU A 179 -12.51 -2.84 13.69
CA LEU A 179 -13.41 -2.84 14.82
C LEU A 179 -14.80 -3.35 14.41
N HIS A 180 -15.57 -3.84 15.37
CA HIS A 180 -16.99 -4.13 15.18
C HIS A 180 -17.82 -2.83 15.09
N SER A 181 -17.37 -1.75 15.73
CA SER A 181 -17.97 -0.41 15.69
C SER A 181 -17.26 0.53 14.71
N ALA A 182 -17.77 1.76 14.58
CA ALA A 182 -17.07 2.83 13.87
C ALA A 182 -15.70 3.14 14.51
N ALA A 183 -14.68 3.40 13.68
CA ALA A 183 -13.30 3.65 14.10
C ALA A 183 -13.01 5.13 14.38
N ARG A 184 -13.84 6.05 13.90
CA ARG A 184 -13.65 7.51 14.07
C ARG A 184 -13.52 7.94 15.55
N PRO A 185 -14.40 7.53 16.48
CA PRO A 185 -14.29 7.96 17.87
C PRO A 185 -12.98 7.53 18.53
N TYR A 186 -12.49 6.35 18.17
CA TYR A 186 -11.21 5.84 18.65
C TYR A 186 -10.01 6.62 18.08
N CYS A 187 -10.07 7.04 16.81
CA CYS A 187 -9.04 7.92 16.24
C CYS A 187 -9.03 9.30 16.92
N GLU A 188 -10.18 9.83 17.30
CA GLU A 188 -10.29 11.10 18.03
C GLU A 188 -9.75 10.97 19.46
N ALA A 189 -10.06 9.87 20.17
CA ALA A 189 -9.47 9.58 21.47
C ALA A 189 -7.94 9.36 21.38
N LEU A 190 -7.46 8.70 20.33
CA LEU A 190 -6.01 8.54 20.08
C LEU A 190 -5.31 9.88 19.84
N LYS A 191 -5.96 10.80 19.12
CA LYS A 191 -5.46 12.16 18.93
C LYS A 191 -5.29 12.88 20.28
N ASP A 192 -6.23 12.72 21.21
CA ASP A 192 -6.13 13.30 22.56
C ASP A 192 -5.02 12.64 23.41
N GLU A 193 -4.62 11.41 23.08
CA GLU A 193 -3.45 10.72 23.65
C GLU A 193 -2.14 11.01 22.88
N GLY A 194 -2.17 11.86 21.85
CA GLY A 194 -1.00 12.26 21.06
C GLY A 194 -0.65 11.34 19.89
N VAL A 195 -1.53 10.40 19.51
CA VAL A 195 -1.35 9.50 18.36
C VAL A 195 -2.29 9.92 17.23
N LEU A 196 -1.72 10.40 16.12
CA LEU A 196 -2.51 10.72 14.92
C LEU A 196 -2.67 9.50 14.03
N CYS A 197 -3.91 9.04 13.89
CA CYS A 197 -4.32 8.02 12.93
C CYS A 197 -5.59 8.45 12.21
N LYS A 198 -5.96 7.72 11.16
CA LYS A 198 -7.14 8.01 10.35
C LYS A 198 -7.96 6.74 10.18
N GLU A 199 -9.27 6.87 10.35
CA GLU A 199 -10.20 5.81 10.01
C GLU A 199 -10.33 5.68 8.49
N THR A 200 -10.50 4.45 8.01
CA THR A 200 -10.84 4.15 6.62
C THR A 200 -11.91 3.05 6.59
N HIS A 201 -12.74 3.05 5.56
CA HIS A 201 -13.83 2.09 5.41
C HIS A 201 -14.73 1.98 6.68
N ASP A 202 -14.97 3.13 7.33
CA ASP A 202 -15.74 3.36 8.56
C ASP A 202 -15.26 2.67 9.85
N ARG A 203 -14.68 1.48 9.77
CA ARG A 203 -14.40 0.59 10.90
C ARG A 203 -12.94 0.21 11.06
N VAL A 204 -12.04 0.70 10.21
CA VAL A 204 -10.62 0.35 10.27
C VAL A 204 -9.80 1.56 10.71
N ILE A 205 -9.07 1.43 11.82
CA ILE A 205 -8.03 2.39 12.21
C ILE A 205 -6.78 2.08 11.38
N ARG A 206 -6.36 3.01 10.52
CA ARG A 206 -5.15 2.88 9.72
C ARG A 206 -3.94 3.44 10.48
N ILE A 207 -2.93 2.59 10.66
CA ILE A 207 -1.64 2.90 11.28
C ILE A 207 -0.56 2.80 10.19
N ALA A 208 0.03 3.94 9.85
CA ALA A 208 1.02 4.06 8.77
C ALA A 208 2.16 5.02 9.17
N PRO A 209 2.95 4.69 10.21
CA PRO A 209 4.02 5.58 10.68
C PRO A 209 5.12 5.75 9.63
N PRO A 210 5.99 6.78 9.75
CA PRO A 210 7.21 6.87 8.97
C PRO A 210 8.07 5.60 9.11
N LEU A 211 8.78 5.21 8.05
CA LEU A 211 9.65 4.01 8.09
C LEU A 211 10.89 4.20 8.98
N THR A 212 11.13 5.43 9.41
CA THR A 212 12.17 5.83 10.36
C THR A 212 11.78 5.59 11.82
N ILE A 213 10.51 5.24 12.11
CA ILE A 213 10.03 4.98 13.48
C ILE A 213 10.94 3.98 14.21
N THR A 214 11.08 4.16 15.52
CA THR A 214 11.88 3.33 16.42
C THR A 214 11.00 2.33 17.20
N SER A 215 11.62 1.30 17.80
CA SER A 215 10.91 0.38 18.71
C SER A 215 10.31 1.10 19.91
N ASP A 216 11.00 2.10 20.44
CA ASP A 216 10.57 2.84 21.63
C ASP A 216 9.34 3.71 21.31
N GLU A 217 9.30 4.33 20.12
CA GLU A 217 8.12 5.05 19.63
C GLU A 217 6.95 4.10 19.36
N ILE A 218 7.22 2.88 18.87
CA ILE A 218 6.18 1.85 18.69
C ILE A 218 5.61 1.43 20.05
N ASP A 219 6.46 1.20 21.04
CA ASP A 219 6.03 0.81 22.39
C ASP A 219 5.23 1.93 23.06
N TRP A 220 5.72 3.17 22.92
CA TRP A 220 5.00 4.35 23.36
C TRP A 220 3.61 4.43 22.72
N ALA A 221 3.51 4.28 21.39
CA ALA A 221 2.24 4.34 20.67
C ALA A 221 1.31 3.18 21.05
N PHE A 222 1.86 1.97 21.21
CA PHE A 222 1.12 0.79 21.63
C PHE A 222 0.43 1.02 22.98
N ASP A 223 1.11 1.62 23.96
CA ASP A 223 0.51 1.89 25.27
C ASP A 223 -0.71 2.83 25.18
N ARG A 224 -0.69 3.82 24.29
CA ARG A 224 -1.83 4.73 24.04
C ARG A 224 -2.96 4.00 23.32
N ILE A 225 -2.61 3.21 22.30
CA ILE A 225 -3.56 2.37 21.57
C ILE A 225 -4.29 1.41 22.51
N ARG A 226 -3.53 0.73 23.38
CA ARG A 226 -4.07 -0.15 24.41
C ARG A 226 -5.00 0.60 25.35
N LYS A 227 -4.57 1.76 25.87
CA LYS A 227 -5.39 2.60 26.74
C LYS A 227 -6.72 2.98 26.10
N VAL A 228 -6.74 3.34 24.82
CA VAL A 228 -7.97 3.74 24.12
C VAL A 228 -8.87 2.54 23.80
N LEU A 229 -8.29 1.45 23.28
CA LEU A 229 -9.06 0.30 22.78
C LEU A 229 -9.55 -0.66 23.88
N GLU A 230 -8.86 -0.76 25.01
CA GLU A 230 -9.23 -1.67 26.12
C GLU A 230 -10.06 -0.99 27.22
N ARG A 231 -10.21 0.34 27.19
CA ARG A 231 -11.11 1.07 28.10
C ARG A 231 -12.58 1.04 27.67
N SER A 232 -12.86 0.54 26.47
CA SER A 232 -14.17 0.57 25.81
C SER A 232 -14.84 -0.79 25.83
#